data_AF-A0AAD4HCT9-F1
#
_entry.id   AF-A0AAD4HCT9-F1
#
_cell.length_a   1.000
_cell.length_b   1.000
_cell.length_c   1.000
_cell.angle_alpha   90.00
_cell.angle_beta   90.00
_cell.angle_gamma   90.00
#
_symmetry.space_group_name_H-M   'P 1'
#
loop_
_entity.id
_entity.type
_entity.pdbx_description
1 polymer ?
#
loop_
_entity_poly.entity_id
_entity_poly.type
_entity_poly.pdbx_seq_one_letter_code
_entity_poly.pdbx_strand_id
1 'polypeptide(L)'
;MGEALPLFDDDLNCILTVVGHSLASGTREAYGSGLLVYHVFCDARGVPENQRGLVSSLLLLSFIATCMGMYSGKTLENYLYGVRAWHVLHGLAWLGGSEEIMSALEGASCLAPPHSKRPKCHPFTLAIILRLRSALDLTVPLDVAVYACLVTSFFTLARLGELTVRSLSAFDPSLYTTVSDVCFTEDCHSLKVTIIRLPRSKMSPSG
;
A
#
# COMPACT_ATOMS: atom_id res chain seq x y z
N MET A 1 3.65 -40.56 5.78
CA MET A 1 4.37 -40.33 4.51
C MET A 1 3.29 -40.13 3.46
N GLY A 2 2.92 -38.88 3.17
CA GLY A 2 1.83 -38.59 2.23
C GLY A 2 2.33 -38.75 0.79
N GLU A 3 1.51 -39.36 -0.07
CA GLU A 3 1.79 -39.42 -1.51
C GLU A 3 1.97 -38.01 -2.06
N ALA A 4 3.06 -37.81 -2.82
CA ALA A 4 3.27 -36.56 -3.54
C ALA A 4 2.21 -36.47 -4.64
N LEU A 5 1.43 -35.38 -4.62
CA LEU A 5 0.48 -35.08 -5.70
C LEU A 5 1.27 -34.92 -7.01
N PRO A 6 0.78 -35.46 -8.14
CA PRO A 6 1.43 -35.34 -9.44
C PRO A 6 1.20 -33.93 -10.00
N LEU A 7 1.86 -32.94 -9.40
CA LEU A 7 1.85 -31.55 -9.86
C LEU A 7 3.04 -31.31 -10.78
N PHE A 8 2.79 -30.76 -11.95
CA PHE A 8 3.83 -30.28 -12.85
C PHE A 8 4.16 -28.81 -12.56
N ASP A 9 5.30 -28.32 -13.05
CA ASP A 9 5.71 -26.92 -12.85
C ASP A 9 4.67 -25.92 -13.37
N ASP A 10 3.93 -26.27 -14.43
CA ASP A 10 2.83 -25.46 -14.97
C ASP A 10 1.65 -25.32 -13.98
N ASP A 11 1.34 -26.38 -13.24
CA ASP A 11 0.28 -26.36 -12.22
C ASP A 11 0.69 -25.46 -11.05
N LEU A 12 1.94 -25.55 -10.61
CA LEU A 12 2.53 -24.68 -9.58
C LEU A 12 2.50 -23.20 -10.02
N ASN A 13 2.89 -22.91 -11.26
CA ASN A 13 2.84 -21.56 -11.82
C ASN A 13 1.41 -21.02 -11.90
N CYS A 14 0.44 -21.86 -12.26
CA CYS A 14 -0.97 -21.51 -12.27
C CYS A 14 -1.48 -21.17 -10.86
N ILE A 15 -1.15 -22.02 -9.86
CA ILE A 15 -1.52 -21.80 -8.45
C ILE A 15 -0.91 -20.48 -7.94
N LEU A 16 0.38 -20.24 -8.20
CA LEU A 16 1.06 -19.00 -7.82
C LEU A 16 0.40 -17.78 -8.47
N THR A 17 -0.03 -17.90 -9.73
CA THR A 17 -0.72 -16.83 -10.45
C THR A 17 -2.08 -16.53 -9.81
N VAL A 18 -2.91 -17.54 -9.57
CA VAL A 18 -4.24 -17.38 -8.97
C VAL A 18 -4.14 -16.77 -7.56
N VAL A 19 -3.25 -17.32 -6.71
CA VAL A 19 -3.05 -16.79 -5.36
C VAL A 19 -2.44 -15.39 -5.41
N GLY A 20 -1.50 -15.13 -6.33
CA GLY A 20 -0.91 -13.82 -6.54
C GLY A 20 -1.94 -12.75 -6.95
N HIS A 21 -2.95 -13.12 -7.72
CA HIS A 21 -4.06 -12.22 -8.10
C HIS A 21 -5.00 -11.85 -6.95
N SER A 22 -4.94 -12.55 -5.81
CA SER A 22 -5.65 -12.14 -4.59
C SER A 22 -5.08 -10.86 -3.96
N LEU A 23 -3.87 -10.45 -4.35
CA LEU A 23 -3.17 -9.28 -3.82
C LEU A 23 -3.23 -8.11 -4.82
N ALA A 24 -3.59 -6.92 -4.33
CA ALA A 24 -3.44 -5.69 -5.09
C ALA A 24 -1.96 -5.47 -5.49
N SER A 25 -1.71 -4.81 -6.63
CA SER A 25 -0.35 -4.58 -7.16
C SER A 25 0.60 -3.96 -6.12
N GLY A 26 0.15 -2.91 -5.42
CA GLY A 26 0.94 -2.27 -4.36
C GLY A 26 1.22 -3.18 -3.16
N THR A 27 0.30 -4.10 -2.82
CA THR A 27 0.52 -5.10 -1.76
C THR A 27 1.59 -6.11 -2.19
N ARG A 28 1.55 -6.56 -3.44
CA ARG A 28 2.54 -7.48 -4.01
C ARG A 28 3.94 -6.85 -4.06
N GLU A 29 4.05 -5.58 -4.43
CA GLU A 29 5.32 -4.83 -4.39
C GLU A 29 5.87 -4.71 -2.95
N ALA A 30 5.00 -4.35 -1.99
CA ALA A 30 5.38 -4.24 -0.58
C ALA A 30 5.82 -5.59 0.01
N TYR A 31 5.10 -6.66 -0.31
CA TYR A 31 5.42 -8.01 0.13
C TYR A 31 6.71 -8.51 -0.50
N GLY A 32 6.92 -8.28 -1.79
CA GLY A 32 8.16 -8.61 -2.49
C GLY A 32 9.36 -7.88 -1.88
N SER A 33 9.20 -6.61 -1.53
CA SER A 33 10.24 -5.84 -0.82
C SER A 33 10.58 -6.45 0.53
N GLY A 34 9.57 -6.87 1.31
CA GLY A 34 9.78 -7.53 2.59
C GLY A 34 10.47 -8.89 2.48
N LEU A 35 10.08 -9.66 1.47
CA LEU A 35 10.69 -10.96 1.18
C LEU A 35 12.16 -10.80 0.77
N LEU A 36 12.49 -9.80 -0.06
CA LEU A 36 13.87 -9.47 -0.40
C LEU A 36 14.70 -9.16 0.84
N VAL A 37 14.20 -8.28 1.72
CA VAL A 37 14.91 -7.90 2.95
C VAL A 37 15.12 -9.12 3.87
N TYR A 38 14.14 -10.03 3.93
CA TYR A 38 14.26 -11.28 4.66
C TYR A 38 15.35 -12.21 4.08
N HIS A 39 15.40 -12.38 2.75
CA HIS A 39 16.45 -13.18 2.12
C HIS A 39 17.84 -12.59 2.32
N VAL A 40 18.00 -11.27 2.20
CA VAL A 40 19.27 -10.59 2.49
C VAL A 40 19.70 -10.81 3.94
N PHE A 41 18.77 -10.76 4.90
CA PHE A 41 19.03 -11.12 6.29
C PHE A 41 19.49 -12.58 6.43
N CYS A 42 18.81 -13.51 5.76
CA CYS A 42 19.18 -14.92 5.76
C CYS A 42 20.57 -15.15 5.16
N ASP A 43 20.90 -14.51 4.05
CA ASP A 43 22.22 -14.56 3.41
C ASP A 43 23.31 -14.07 4.39
N ALA A 44 23.09 -12.92 5.03
CA ALA A 44 24.03 -12.34 5.98
C ALA A 44 24.25 -13.21 7.24
N ARG A 45 23.27 -14.05 7.60
CA ARG A 45 23.35 -14.99 8.72
C ARG A 45 23.80 -16.40 8.30
N GLY A 46 24.07 -16.63 7.01
CA GLY A 46 24.44 -17.94 6.49
C GLY A 46 23.32 -18.98 6.56
N VAL A 47 22.05 -18.55 6.56
CA VAL A 47 20.90 -19.46 6.56
C VAL A 47 20.72 -20.04 5.16
N PRO A 48 20.89 -21.35 4.97
CA PRO A 48 20.76 -21.97 3.65
C PRO A 48 19.30 -21.90 3.18
N GLU A 49 19.10 -21.82 1.86
CA GLU A 49 17.79 -21.59 1.25
C GLU A 49 16.73 -22.61 1.67
N ASN A 50 17.12 -23.89 1.77
CA ASN A 50 16.27 -24.97 2.24
C ASN A 50 15.76 -24.79 3.69
N GLN A 51 16.44 -23.97 4.51
CA GLN A 51 16.04 -23.66 5.87
C GLN A 51 15.28 -22.33 5.99
N ARG A 52 15.19 -21.53 4.92
CA ARG A 52 14.43 -20.26 4.92
C ARG A 52 12.92 -20.49 4.94
N GLY A 53 12.47 -21.60 4.37
CA GLY A 53 11.08 -22.06 4.42
C GLY A 53 10.69 -22.80 5.70
N LEU A 54 11.68 -23.22 6.50
CA LEU A 54 11.50 -23.84 7.80
C LEU A 54 11.60 -22.76 8.88
N VAL A 55 10.66 -21.81 8.84
CA VAL A 55 10.67 -20.68 9.74
C VAL A 55 10.44 -21.13 11.19
N SER A 56 11.50 -21.06 11.99
CA SER A 56 11.39 -21.10 13.45
C SER A 56 11.04 -19.71 13.99
N SER A 57 10.30 -19.64 15.10
CA SER A 57 9.98 -18.37 15.76
C SER A 57 11.25 -17.57 16.09
N LEU A 58 12.35 -18.24 16.44
CA LEU A 58 13.64 -17.62 16.71
C LEU A 58 14.23 -16.91 15.49
N LEU A 59 14.08 -17.47 14.28
CA LEU A 59 14.56 -16.84 13.05
C LEU A 59 13.81 -15.55 12.75
N LEU A 60 12.48 -15.54 12.92
CA LEU A 60 11.67 -14.32 12.75
C LEU A 60 11.97 -13.28 13.83
N LEU A 61 12.14 -13.70 15.09
CA LEU A 61 12.53 -12.79 16.16
C LEU A 61 13.90 -12.16 15.88
N SER A 62 14.87 -12.96 15.41
CA SER A 62 16.19 -12.46 15.02
C SER A 62 16.12 -11.50 13.84
N PHE A 63 15.25 -11.78 12.86
CA PHE A 63 14.98 -10.90 11.73
C PHE A 63 14.42 -9.55 12.18
N ILE A 64 13.37 -9.55 13.02
CA ILE A 64 12.76 -8.33 13.58
C ILE A 64 13.78 -7.53 14.39
N ALA A 65 14.54 -8.21 15.26
CA ALA A 65 15.56 -7.58 16.08
C ALA A 65 16.68 -6.95 15.24
N THR A 66 17.09 -7.62 14.15
CA THR A 66 18.09 -7.07 13.22
C THR A 66 17.56 -5.85 12.48
N CYS A 67 16.27 -5.83 12.14
CA CYS A 67 15.64 -4.73 11.40
C CYS A 67 15.15 -3.58 12.28
N MET A 68 15.23 -3.73 13.60
CA MET A 68 14.83 -2.73 14.57
C MET A 68 15.57 -1.40 14.34
N GLY A 69 14.85 -0.29 14.39
CA GLY A 69 15.41 1.05 14.22
C GLY A 69 15.74 1.45 12.78
N MET A 70 15.88 0.49 11.85
CA MET A 70 16.02 0.77 10.42
C MET A 70 14.67 1.03 9.75
N TYR A 71 13.63 0.33 10.21
CA TYR A 71 12.29 0.42 9.65
C TYR A 71 11.25 0.69 10.75
N SER A 72 10.13 1.31 10.36
CA SER A 72 9.00 1.47 11.27
C SER A 72 8.40 0.11 11.61
N GLY A 73 7.79 -0.03 12.80
CA GLY A 73 7.11 -1.28 13.15
C GLY A 73 6.04 -1.70 12.14
N LYS A 74 5.32 -0.73 11.56
CA LYS A 74 4.33 -1.01 10.50
C LYS A 74 4.97 -1.57 9.23
N THR A 75 6.18 -1.12 8.90
CA THR A 75 6.96 -1.66 7.78
C THR A 75 7.41 -3.09 8.08
N LEU A 76 7.89 -3.38 9.29
CA LEU A 76 8.30 -4.73 9.70
C LEU A 76 7.13 -5.71 9.69
N GLU A 77 5.95 -5.28 10.14
CA GLU A 77 4.71 -6.04 10.07
C GLU A 77 4.37 -6.40 8.61
N ASN A 78 4.45 -5.43 7.69
CA ASN A 78 4.26 -5.69 6.26
C ASN A 78 5.30 -6.66 5.69
N TYR A 79 6.54 -6.62 6.16
CA TYR A 79 7.57 -7.55 5.72
C TYR A 79 7.25 -8.97 6.16
N LEU A 80 6.81 -9.16 7.40
CA LEU A 80 6.34 -10.46 7.89
C LEU A 80 5.15 -10.97 7.10
N TYR A 81 4.22 -10.09 6.70
CA TYR A 81 3.13 -10.50 5.81
C TYR A 81 3.64 -10.95 4.43
N GLY A 82 4.70 -10.33 3.90
CA GLY A 82 5.38 -10.79 2.69
C GLY A 82 5.99 -12.18 2.85
N VAL A 83 6.73 -12.42 3.96
CA VAL A 83 7.30 -13.73 4.27
C VAL A 83 6.19 -14.77 4.48
N ARG A 84 5.10 -14.42 5.16
CA ARG A 84 3.92 -15.29 5.33
C ARG A 84 3.27 -15.64 3.99
N ALA A 85 3.06 -14.64 3.14
CA ALA A 85 2.49 -14.86 1.81
C ALA A 85 3.36 -15.82 1.00
N TRP A 86 4.69 -15.67 1.06
CA TRP A 86 5.63 -16.60 0.44
C TRP A 86 5.48 -18.03 0.98
N HIS A 87 5.34 -18.21 2.30
CA HIS A 87 5.09 -19.54 2.88
C HIS A 87 3.78 -20.16 2.40
N VAL A 88 2.70 -19.39 2.42
CA VAL A 88 1.37 -19.84 1.96
C VAL A 88 1.42 -20.22 0.48
N LEU A 89 2.09 -19.42 -0.35
CA LEU A 89 2.26 -19.67 -1.78
C LEU A 89 3.02 -20.98 -2.06
N HIS A 90 3.98 -21.35 -1.22
CA HIS A 90 4.79 -22.55 -1.37
C HIS A 90 4.27 -23.75 -0.54
N GLY A 91 3.08 -23.64 0.07
CA GLY A 91 2.51 -24.69 0.90
C GLY A 91 3.31 -25.00 2.18
N LEU A 92 4.13 -24.06 2.64
CA LEU A 92 4.98 -24.21 3.82
C LEU A 92 4.22 -23.85 5.11
N ALA A 93 4.51 -24.57 6.18
CA ALA A 93 3.92 -24.29 7.48
C ALA A 93 4.34 -22.89 7.98
N TRP A 94 3.37 -22.10 8.45
CA TRP A 94 3.62 -20.78 9.03
C TRP A 94 3.58 -20.85 10.56
N LEU A 95 4.75 -20.73 11.20
CA LEU A 95 4.88 -20.66 12.66
C LEU A 95 4.97 -19.21 13.18
N GLY A 96 4.81 -18.22 12.31
CA GLY A 96 5.02 -16.81 12.64
C GLY A 96 3.85 -16.10 13.33
N GLY A 97 2.84 -16.85 13.79
CA GLY A 97 1.65 -16.32 14.47
C GLY A 97 1.74 -16.33 16.00
N SER A 98 2.95 -16.42 16.55
CA SER A 98 3.15 -16.55 18.00
C SER A 98 3.14 -15.19 18.71
N GLU A 99 2.70 -15.16 19.97
CA GLU A 99 2.63 -13.94 20.80
C GLU A 99 3.99 -13.26 20.95
N GLU A 100 5.08 -14.03 20.89
CA GLU A 100 6.45 -13.52 20.95
C GLU A 100 6.78 -12.62 19.75
N ILE A 101 6.29 -12.98 18.56
CA ILE A 101 6.53 -12.19 17.33
C ILE A 101 5.76 -10.88 17.37
N MET A 102 4.51 -10.92 17.83
CA MET A 102 3.69 -9.73 18.07
C MET A 102 4.36 -8.80 19.10
N SER A 103 4.84 -9.38 20.20
CA SER A 103 5.57 -8.65 21.25
C SER A 103 6.87 -8.03 20.71
N ALA A 104 7.59 -8.73 19.83
CA ALA A 104 8.80 -8.20 19.21
C ALA A 104 8.53 -7.04 18.24
N LEU A 105 7.43 -7.08 17.47
CA LEU A 105 7.01 -5.96 16.62
C LEU A 105 6.63 -4.73 17.45
N GLU A 106 5.91 -4.92 18.55
CA GLU A 106 5.56 -3.84 19.47
C GLU A 106 6.83 -3.26 20.12
N GLY A 107 7.73 -4.13 20.58
CA GLY A 107 9.04 -3.72 21.10
C GLY A 107 9.85 -2.92 20.07
N ALA A 108 9.89 -3.36 18.81
CA ALA A 108 10.57 -2.64 17.73
C ALA A 108 9.93 -1.26 17.46
N SER A 109 8.60 -1.14 17.59
CA SER A 109 7.86 0.13 17.44
C SER A 109 8.13 1.11 18.60
N CYS A 110 8.25 0.57 19.81
CA CYS A 110 8.58 1.33 21.01
C CYS A 110 10.02 1.83 21.00
N LEU A 111 10.96 0.99 20.56
CA LEU A 111 12.39 1.30 20.47
C LEU A 111 12.76 2.10 19.23
N ALA A 112 11.83 2.29 18.28
CA ALA A 112 12.05 3.13 17.12
C ALA A 112 12.42 4.57 17.55
N PRO A 113 13.50 5.14 17.02
CA PRO A 113 14.01 6.40 17.53
C PRO A 113 13.01 7.54 17.28
N PRO A 114 12.91 8.55 18.16
CA PRO A 114 11.92 9.62 18.02
C PRO A 114 11.96 10.33 16.67
N HIS A 115 13.15 10.51 16.08
CA HIS A 115 13.33 11.14 14.78
C HIS A 115 12.76 10.33 13.60
N SER A 116 12.46 9.04 13.80
CA SER A 116 11.77 8.21 12.78
C SER A 116 10.26 8.50 12.71
N LYS A 117 9.70 9.10 13.76
CA LYS A 117 8.27 9.43 13.82
C LYS A 117 8.05 10.85 13.30
N ARG A 118 7.28 10.97 12.22
CA ARG A 118 6.87 12.30 11.72
C ARG A 118 5.88 12.94 12.71
N PRO A 119 6.01 14.24 12.99
CA PRO A 119 4.99 14.94 13.75
C PRO A 119 3.66 14.87 13.02
N LYS A 120 2.55 14.99 13.76
CA LYS A 120 1.23 15.08 13.15
C LYS A 120 1.21 16.28 12.19
N CYS A 121 0.79 16.03 10.95
CA CYS A 121 0.67 17.08 9.95
C CYS A 121 -0.36 18.12 10.42
N HIS A 122 -0.07 19.40 10.23
CA HIS A 122 -1.04 20.46 10.53
C HIS A 122 -2.25 20.34 9.59
N PRO A 123 -3.47 20.72 10.06
CA PRO A 123 -4.64 20.74 9.21
C PRO A 123 -4.42 21.62 7.98
N PHE A 124 -4.85 21.12 6.82
CA PHE A 124 -4.92 21.95 5.62
C PHE A 124 -6.13 22.88 5.76
N THR A 125 -5.95 24.17 5.51
CA THR A 125 -6.99 25.20 5.78
C THR A 125 -7.34 25.99 4.54
N LEU A 126 -8.52 26.61 4.54
CA LEU A 126 -8.96 27.50 3.46
C LEU A 126 -7.98 28.67 3.26
N ALA A 127 -7.38 29.19 4.34
CA ALA A 127 -6.37 30.25 4.26
C ALA A 127 -5.15 29.82 3.41
N ILE A 128 -4.74 28.55 3.52
CA ILE A 128 -3.67 28.00 2.68
C ILE A 128 -4.09 27.97 1.21
N ILE A 129 -5.32 27.52 0.92
CA ILE A 129 -5.87 27.49 -0.45
C ILE A 129 -5.90 28.89 -1.07
N LEU A 130 -6.38 29.89 -0.32
CA LEU A 130 -6.43 31.27 -0.80
C LEU A 130 -5.03 31.85 -1.07
N ARG A 131 -4.05 31.50 -0.24
CA ARG A 131 -2.64 31.90 -0.44
C ARG A 131 -2.02 31.22 -1.66
N LEU A 132 -2.33 29.95 -1.89
CA LEU A 132 -1.89 29.24 -3.11
C LEU A 132 -2.55 29.83 -4.35
N ARG A 133 -3.85 30.14 -4.28
CA ARG A 133 -4.58 30.79 -5.37
C ARG A 133 -3.97 32.12 -5.80
N SER A 134 -3.48 32.93 -4.86
CA SER A 134 -2.83 34.21 -5.18
C SER A 134 -1.46 34.04 -5.85
N ALA A 135 -0.84 32.87 -5.74
CA ALA A 135 0.45 32.56 -6.34
C ALA A 135 0.34 31.85 -7.70
N LEU A 136 -0.84 31.34 -8.06
CA LEU A 136 -1.10 30.62 -9.31
C LEU A 136 -1.63 31.56 -10.41
N ASP A 137 -1.16 31.38 -11.64
CA ASP A 137 -1.64 32.10 -12.81
C ASP A 137 -2.76 31.33 -13.51
N LEU A 138 -4.01 31.80 -13.39
CA LEU A 138 -5.15 31.14 -14.03
C LEU A 138 -5.23 31.30 -15.55
N THR A 139 -4.26 31.98 -16.18
CA THR A 139 -4.11 31.95 -17.64
C THR A 139 -3.33 30.72 -18.10
N VAL A 140 -2.58 30.07 -17.21
CA VAL A 140 -1.81 28.85 -17.48
C VAL A 140 -2.68 27.61 -17.21
N PRO A 141 -2.93 26.74 -18.21
CA PRO A 141 -3.79 25.56 -18.03
C PRO A 141 -3.35 24.62 -16.90
N LEU A 142 -2.04 24.47 -16.69
CA LEU A 142 -1.49 23.65 -15.61
C LEU A 142 -1.88 24.20 -14.23
N ASP A 143 -1.70 25.50 -14.00
CA ASP A 143 -2.01 26.17 -12.74
C ASP A 143 -3.51 26.10 -12.44
N VAL A 144 -4.36 26.27 -13.47
CA VAL A 144 -5.81 26.08 -13.35
C VAL A 144 -6.14 24.64 -12.93
N ALA A 145 -5.52 23.65 -13.56
CA ALA A 145 -5.75 22.23 -13.23
C ALA A 145 -5.28 21.89 -11.81
N VAL A 146 -4.11 22.39 -11.39
CA VAL A 146 -3.59 22.21 -10.02
C VAL A 146 -4.55 22.84 -9.01
N TYR A 147 -5.02 24.06 -9.27
CA TYR A 147 -5.96 24.74 -8.39
C TYR A 147 -7.32 24.00 -8.32
N ALA A 148 -7.86 23.58 -9.46
CA ALA A 148 -9.10 22.81 -9.52
C ALA A 148 -8.99 21.48 -8.76
N CYS A 149 -7.88 20.75 -8.92
CA CYS A 149 -7.62 19.52 -8.19
C CYS A 149 -7.53 19.79 -6.68
N LEU A 150 -6.80 20.83 -6.27
CA LEU A 150 -6.64 21.19 -4.85
C LEU A 150 -7.97 21.49 -4.17
N VAL A 151 -8.78 22.36 -4.78
CA VAL A 151 -10.09 22.77 -4.25
C VAL A 151 -11.02 21.57 -4.20
N THR A 152 -11.06 20.78 -5.27
CA THR A 152 -11.90 19.59 -5.34
C THR A 152 -11.52 18.60 -4.24
N SER A 153 -10.24 18.21 -4.14
CA SER A 153 -9.77 17.29 -3.09
C SER A 153 -10.10 17.78 -1.69
N PHE A 154 -10.00 19.09 -1.43
CA PHE A 154 -10.29 19.66 -0.12
C PHE A 154 -11.77 19.53 0.26
N PHE A 155 -12.69 19.87 -0.65
CA PHE A 155 -14.12 19.89 -0.36
C PHE A 155 -14.78 18.51 -0.45
N THR A 156 -14.29 17.63 -1.32
CA THR A 156 -14.85 16.27 -1.46
C THR A 156 -14.17 15.25 -0.55
N LEU A 157 -13.05 15.62 0.08
CA LEU A 157 -12.16 14.70 0.80
C LEU A 157 -11.66 13.53 -0.07
N ALA A 158 -11.66 13.71 -1.40
CA ALA A 158 -11.19 12.71 -2.35
C ALA A 158 -9.69 12.43 -2.16
N ARG A 159 -9.29 11.18 -2.36
CA ARG A 159 -7.88 10.84 -2.40
C ARG A 159 -7.26 11.44 -3.65
N LEU A 160 -6.01 11.88 -3.56
CA LEU A 160 -5.33 12.47 -4.71
C LEU A 160 -5.30 11.51 -5.92
N GLY A 161 -5.13 10.21 -5.69
CA GLY A 161 -5.15 9.19 -6.76
C GLY A 161 -6.52 8.94 -7.40
N GLU A 162 -7.61 9.49 -6.85
CA GLU A 162 -8.95 9.45 -7.46
C GLU A 162 -9.12 10.60 -8.48
N LEU A 163 -8.39 11.69 -8.30
CA LEU A 163 -8.47 12.90 -9.15
C LEU A 163 -7.23 13.14 -10.02
N THR A 164 -6.17 12.36 -9.84
CA THR A 164 -4.90 12.51 -10.57
C THR A 164 -4.43 11.20 -11.17
N VAL A 165 -3.67 11.31 -12.25
CA VAL A 165 -3.06 10.18 -12.96
C VAL A 165 -1.58 10.10 -12.57
N ARG A 166 -1.04 8.88 -12.48
CA ARG A 166 0.37 8.66 -12.13
C ARG A 166 1.36 9.23 -13.16
N SER A 167 0.98 9.27 -14.45
CA SER A 167 1.79 9.79 -15.54
C SER A 167 0.91 10.29 -16.68
N LEU A 168 1.46 11.15 -17.54
CA LEU A 168 0.73 11.73 -18.67
C LEU A 168 0.21 10.68 -19.66
N SER A 169 0.89 9.52 -19.78
CA SER A 169 0.53 8.44 -20.70
C SER A 169 -0.35 7.35 -20.08
N ALA A 170 -0.67 7.45 -18.79
CA ALA A 170 -1.42 6.42 -18.07
C ALA A 170 -2.92 6.74 -17.93
N PHE A 171 -3.42 7.78 -18.61
CA PHE A 171 -4.83 8.13 -18.54
C PHE A 171 -5.68 7.12 -19.30
N ASP A 172 -6.67 6.59 -18.59
CA ASP A 172 -7.68 5.66 -19.10
C ASP A 172 -9.05 6.14 -18.58
N PRO A 173 -9.99 6.50 -19.47
CA PRO A 173 -11.32 7.00 -19.07
C PRO A 173 -12.16 5.97 -18.31
N SER A 174 -11.80 4.68 -18.34
CA SER A 174 -12.46 3.64 -17.54
C SER A 174 -11.98 3.60 -16.08
N LEU A 175 -10.80 4.17 -15.81
CA LEU A 175 -10.16 4.15 -14.49
C LEU A 175 -10.16 5.52 -13.80
N TYR A 176 -10.18 6.60 -14.58
CA TYR A 176 -10.00 7.97 -14.08
C TYR A 176 -11.18 8.86 -14.44
N THR A 177 -11.51 9.76 -13.52
CA THR A 177 -12.56 10.75 -13.69
C THR A 177 -12.28 11.66 -14.88
N THR A 178 -13.34 11.92 -15.64
CA THR A 178 -13.39 12.79 -16.81
C THR A 178 -14.32 13.97 -16.56
N VAL A 179 -14.33 14.94 -17.48
CA VAL A 179 -15.27 16.07 -17.38
C VAL A 179 -16.73 15.62 -17.47
N SER A 180 -17.01 14.52 -18.19
CA SER A 180 -18.36 13.92 -18.26
C SER A 180 -18.86 13.35 -16.93
N ASP A 181 -17.96 13.09 -15.98
CA ASP A 181 -18.33 12.53 -14.68
C ASP A 181 -18.75 13.62 -13.66
N VAL A 182 -18.63 14.90 -14.05
CA VAL A 182 -19.04 16.05 -13.23
C VAL A 182 -20.51 16.36 -13.49
N CYS A 183 -21.32 16.29 -12.44
CA CYS A 183 -22.75 16.57 -12.46
C CYS A 183 -23.08 17.73 -11.52
N PHE A 184 -23.99 18.61 -11.94
CA PHE A 184 -24.54 19.67 -11.11
C PHE A 184 -25.95 19.30 -10.70
N THR A 185 -26.23 19.29 -9.41
CA THR A 185 -27.55 18.99 -8.84
C THR A 185 -27.90 19.99 -7.75
N GLU A 186 -29.11 19.90 -7.23
CA GLU A 186 -29.51 20.55 -5.99
C GLU A 186 -29.67 19.51 -4.89
N ASP A 187 -29.38 19.89 -3.64
CA ASP A 187 -29.69 19.06 -2.47
C ASP A 187 -31.14 19.23 -2.02
N CYS A 188 -31.53 18.57 -0.92
CA CYS A 188 -32.87 18.69 -0.35
C CYS A 188 -33.23 20.10 0.15
N HIS A 189 -32.27 21.01 0.24
CA HIS A 189 -32.44 22.41 0.62
C HIS A 189 -32.29 23.37 -0.57
N SER A 190 -32.31 22.85 -1.80
CA SER A 190 -32.14 23.64 -3.04
C SER A 190 -30.78 24.34 -3.13
N LEU A 191 -29.76 23.83 -2.44
CA LEU A 191 -28.39 24.30 -2.57
C LEU A 191 -27.72 23.62 -3.75
N LYS A 192 -26.99 24.40 -4.55
CA LYS A 192 -26.24 23.88 -5.70
C LYS A 192 -25.08 23.00 -5.22
N VAL A 193 -25.07 21.76 -5.66
CA VAL A 193 -24.05 20.77 -5.37
C VAL A 193 -23.37 20.33 -6.67
N THR A 194 -22.05 20.20 -6.61
CA THR A 194 -21.26 19.56 -7.68
C THR A 194 -20.92 18.14 -7.22
N ILE A 195 -21.33 17.16 -8.01
CA ILE A 195 -21.03 15.74 -7.79
C ILE A 195 -19.99 15.31 -8.81
N ILE A 196 -18.97 14.58 -8.35
CA ILE A 196 -17.98 13.95 -9.21
C ILE A 196 -18.15 12.45 -9.06
N ARG A 197 -18.54 11.76 -10.13
CA ARG A 197 -18.65 10.31 -10.14
C ARG A 197 -17.28 9.70 -10.36
N LEU A 198 -16.91 8.75 -9.50
CA LEU A 198 -15.67 8.01 -9.67
C LEU A 198 -15.96 6.77 -10.52
N PRO A 199 -15.29 6.56 -11.65
CA PRO A 199 -15.45 5.34 -12.45
C PRO A 199 -15.03 4.08 -11.67
N ARG A 200 -14.04 4.24 -10.79
CA ARG A 200 -13.48 3.18 -9.97
C ARG A 200 -12.94 3.75 -8.66
N SER A 201 -13.14 3.02 -7.57
CA SER A 201 -12.48 3.29 -6.30
C SER A 201 -11.65 2.08 -5.87
N LYS A 202 -10.81 2.26 -4.83
CA LYS A 202 -10.04 1.15 -4.26
C LYS A 202 -10.94 -0.02 -3.80
N MET A 203 -12.19 0.29 -3.43
CA MET A 203 -13.13 -0.68 -2.83
C MET A 203 -14.28 -1.07 -3.75
N SER A 204 -14.56 -0.31 -4.82
CA SER A 204 -15.62 -0.57 -5.80
C SER A 204 -15.05 -0.53 -7.22
N PRO A 205 -15.10 -1.64 -7.98
CA PRO A 205 -14.69 -1.67 -9.39
C PRO A 205 -15.54 -0.78 -10.30
N SER A 206 -16.74 -0.41 -9.87
CA SER A 206 -17.77 0.28 -10.68
C SER A 206 -18.19 1.64 -10.11
N GLY A 207 -17.35 2.24 -9.26
CA GLY A 207 -17.69 3.46 -8.51
C GLY A 207 -18.40 3.16 -7.21
#